data_AF-A0A5A7W148-F1
#
_entry.id   AF-A0A5A7W148-F1
#
_cell.length_a   1.000
_cell.length_b   1.000
_cell.length_c   1.000
_cell.angle_alpha   90.00
_cell.angle_beta   90.00
_cell.angle_gamma   90.00
#
_symmetry.space_group_name_H-M   'P 1'
#
loop_
_entity.id
_entity.type
_entity.pdbx_description
1 polymer ?
#
loop_
_entity_poly.entity_id
_entity_poly.type
_entity_poly.pdbx_seq_one_letter_code
_entity_poly.pdbx_strand_id
1 'polypeptide(L)' 'MGKREVAMKELLTCRAMESMCRQRAAFFPGESWKYLAEAEMWRHRALDLIDAHSIECILKPEIHIKAA' A
#
# COMPACT_ATOMS: atom_id res chain seq x y z
N MET A 1 11.85 4.90 21.00
CA MET A 1 10.92 4.12 20.15
C MET A 1 11.60 2.82 19.75
N GLY A 2 10.89 1.70 19.83
CA GLY A 2 11.45 0.40 19.44
C GLY A 2 11.55 0.26 17.92
N LYS A 3 12.57 -0.46 17.41
CA LYS A 3 12.78 -0.65 15.96
C LYS A 3 11.52 -1.17 15.23
N ARG A 4 10.75 -2.06 15.88
CA ARG A 4 9.48 -2.58 15.36
C ARG A 4 8.37 -1.52 15.27
N GLU A 5 8.32 -0.58 16.20
CA GLU A 5 7.30 0.47 16.22
C GLU A 5 7.53 1.48 15.08
N VAL A 6 8.80 1.79 14.79
CA VAL A 6 9.18 2.61 13.64
C VAL A 6 8.76 1.92 12.35
N ALA A 7 9.12 0.65 12.19
CA ALA A 7 8.77 -0.13 11.01
C ALA A 7 7.26 -0.25 10.79
N MET A 8 6.47 -0.41 11.86
CA MET A 8 5.00 -0.39 11.75
C MET A 8 4.45 0.97 11.32
N LYS A 9 4.98 2.09 11.84
CA LYS A 9 4.55 3.44 11.40
C LYS A 9 4.87 3.66 9.92
N GLU A 10 6.06 3.28 9.48
CA GLU A 10 6.46 3.39 8.07
C GLU A 10 5.58 2.53 7.15
N LEU A 11 5.26 1.31 7.59
CA LEU A 11 4.36 0.42 6.87
C LEU A 11 2.96 1.02 6.71
N LEU A 12 2.40 1.58 7.79
CA LEU A 12 1.09 2.25 7.75
C LEU A 12 1.13 3.45 6.80
N THR A 13 2.20 4.22 6.80
CA THR A 13 2.39 5.32 5.84
C THR A 13 2.42 4.81 4.40
N CYS A 14 3.16 3.73 4.12
CA CYS A 14 3.21 3.16 2.78
C CYS A 14 1.82 2.73 2.30
N ARG A 15 1.03 2.06 3.16
CA ARG A 15 -0.33 1.63 2.83
C ARG A 15 -1.30 2.79 2.63
N ALA A 16 -1.19 3.84 3.45
CA ALA A 16 -1.99 5.05 3.29
C ALA A 16 -1.68 5.74 1.94
N MET A 17 -0.40 5.87 1.59
CA MET A 17 0.02 6.46 0.32
C MET A 17 -0.43 5.62 -0.88
N GLU A 18 -0.27 4.29 -0.83
CA GLU A 18 -0.80 3.37 -1.85
C GLU A 18 -2.31 3.63 -2.09
N SER A 19 -3.09 3.70 -1.01
CA SER A 19 -4.54 3.91 -1.08
C SER A 19 -4.90 5.28 -1.67
N MET A 20 -4.21 6.34 -1.24
CA MET A 20 -4.41 7.69 -1.78
C MET A 20 -4.08 7.77 -3.28
N CYS A 21 -3.00 7.11 -3.71
CA CYS A 21 -2.63 7.06 -5.13
C CYS A 21 -3.70 6.33 -5.96
N ARG A 22 -4.24 5.20 -5.48
CA ARG A 22 -5.34 4.50 -6.16
C ARG A 22 -6.62 5.34 -6.20
N GLN A 23 -6.94 6.08 -5.14
CA GLN A 23 -8.06 7.02 -5.15
C GLN A 23 -7.85 8.13 -6.18
N ARG A 24 -6.67 8.77 -6.20
CA ARG A 24 -6.33 9.80 -7.20
C ARG A 24 -6.44 9.27 -8.63
N ALA A 25 -6.01 8.05 -8.89
CA ALA A 25 -6.14 7.44 -10.21
C ALA A 25 -7.61 7.36 -10.69
N ALA A 26 -8.57 7.17 -9.78
CA ALA A 26 -10.00 7.17 -10.09
C ALA A 26 -10.54 8.59 -10.35
N PHE A 27 -10.04 9.61 -9.64
CA PHE A 27 -10.46 11.00 -9.82
C PHE A 27 -9.81 11.69 -11.04
N PHE A 28 -8.63 11.23 -11.46
CA PHE A 28 -7.86 11.82 -12.56
C PHE A 28 -7.58 10.78 -13.67
N PRO A 29 -8.56 10.41 -14.50
CA PRO A 29 -8.41 9.35 -15.50
C PRO A 29 -7.26 9.58 -16.49
N GLY A 30 -7.04 10.83 -16.90
CA GLY A 30 -5.96 11.19 -17.85
C GLY A 30 -4.54 11.03 -17.29
N GLU A 31 -4.39 11.09 -15.97
CA GLU A 31 -3.12 10.88 -15.26
C GLU A 31 -3.11 9.59 -14.43
N SER A 32 -4.13 8.74 -14.62
CA SER A 32 -4.36 7.55 -13.80
C SER A 32 -3.16 6.62 -13.78
N TRP A 33 -2.49 6.45 -14.92
CA TRP A 33 -1.29 5.64 -15.07
C TRP A 33 -0.15 6.09 -14.14
N LYS A 34 0.04 7.40 -13.95
CA LYS A 34 1.09 7.95 -13.08
C LYS A 34 0.78 7.63 -11.62
N TYR A 35 -0.46 7.84 -11.20
CA TYR A 35 -0.88 7.54 -9.84
C TYR A 35 -0.90 6.03 -9.55
N LEU A 36 -1.23 5.19 -10.54
CA LEU A 36 -1.15 3.73 -10.39
C LEU A 36 0.30 3.24 -10.29
N ALA A 37 1.22 3.81 -11.07
CA ALA A 37 2.65 3.51 -10.95
C ALA A 37 3.18 3.90 -9.55
N GLU A 38 2.78 5.07 -9.05
CA GLU A 38 3.15 5.51 -7.71
C GLU A 38 2.53 4.60 -6.62
N ALA A 39 1.28 4.17 -6.78
CA ALA A 39 0.65 3.23 -5.85
C ALA A 39 1.44 1.91 -5.77
N GLU A 40 1.90 1.39 -6.91
CA GLU A 40 2.65 0.14 -6.96
C GLU A 40 4.04 0.28 -6.34
N MET A 41 4.69 1.44 -6.48
CA MET A 41 5.93 1.75 -5.75
C MET A 41 5.73 1.70 -4.23
N TRP A 42 4.66 2.31 -3.71
CA TRP A 42 4.34 2.28 -2.28
C TRP A 42 3.99 0.87 -1.78
N ARG A 43 3.31 0.09 -2.61
CA ARG A 43 3.02 -1.32 -2.34
C ARG A 43 4.29 -2.14 -2.19
N HIS A 44 5.23 -2.03 -3.13
CA HIS A 44 6.51 -2.74 -3.06
C HIS A 44 7.30 -2.34 -1.81
N ARG A 45 7.39 -1.04 -1.50
CA ARG A 45 8.03 -0.57 -0.28
C ARG A 45 7.41 -1.15 0.99
N ALA A 46 6.08 -1.29 1.03
CA ALA A 46 5.40 -1.94 2.15
C ALA A 46 5.80 -3.43 2.26
N LEU A 47 5.87 -4.15 1.13
CA LEU A 47 6.34 -5.55 1.08
C LEU A 47 7.78 -5.70 1.56
N ASP A 48 8.69 -4.81 1.14
CA ASP A 48 10.08 -4.81 1.60
C ASP A 48 10.17 -4.61 3.12
N LEU A 49 9.35 -3.70 3.69
CA LEU A 49 9.30 -3.46 5.13
C LEU A 49 8.78 -4.67 5.92
N ILE A 50 7.79 -5.37 5.36
CA ILE A 50 7.20 -6.60 5.91
C ILE A 50 8.26 -7.69 5.98
N ASP A 51 8.93 -7.93 4.86
CA ASP A 51 9.95 -8.96 4.72
C ASP A 51 11.16 -8.66 5.61
N ALA A 52 11.62 -7.40 5.65
CA ALA A 52 12.76 -6.99 6.46
C ALA A 52 12.51 -7.06 7.97
N HIS A 53 11.27 -6.86 8.42
CA HIS A 53 10.95 -6.77 9.86
C HIS A 53 10.11 -7.94 10.38
N SER A 54 9.85 -8.96 9.56
CA SER A 54 8.93 -10.08 9.87
C SER A 54 7.59 -9.58 10.43
N ILE A 55 7.14 -8.41 9.97
CA ILE A 55 5.84 -7.87 10.38
C ILE A 55 4.82 -8.69 9.65
N GLU A 56 4.09 -9.58 10.34
CA GLU A 56 2.91 -10.24 9.76
C GLU A 56 1.96 -9.16 9.27
N CYS A 57 2.06 -8.84 7.98
CA CYS A 57 1.20 -7.86 7.41
C CYS A 57 -0.13 -8.51 7.12
N ILE A 58 -1.17 -7.73 7.38
CA ILE A 58 -2.56 -8.00 7.06
C ILE A 58 -2.71 -7.97 5.53
N LEU A 59 -2.04 -8.89 4.83
CA LEU A 59 -2.26 -9.22 3.43
C LEU A 59 -3.47 -10.16 3.38
N LYS A 60 -4.63 -9.63 3.80
CA LYS A 60 -5.88 -10.09 3.21
C LYS A 60 -6.29 -8.99 2.25
N PRO A 61 -6.05 -9.16 0.94
CA PRO A 61 -6.93 -8.48 0.01
C PRO A 61 -8.29 -9.15 0.27
N GLU A 62 -9.18 -8.49 1.02
CA GLU A 62 -10.60 -8.87 1.03
C GLU A 62 -11.15 -8.54 -0.36
N ILE A 63 -10.79 -9.39 -1.32
CA ILE A 63 -11.42 -9.50 -2.61
C ILE A 63 -12.73 -10.25 -2.36
N HIS A 64 -13.70 -9.56 -1.76
CA HIS A 64 -15.10 -9.93 -1.93
C HIS A 64 -15.54 -9.43 -3.31
N ILE A 65 -14.98 -10.02 -4.37
CA ILE A 65 -15.68 -10.03 -5.65
C ILE A 65 -16.89 -10.94 -5.40
N LYS A 66 -18.05 -10.34 -5.12
CA LYS A 66 -19.31 -11.03 -5.40
C LYS A 66 -19.35 -11.20 -6.91
N ALA A 67 -18.98 -12.39 -7.36
CA ALA A 67 -19.36 -12.87 -8.68
C ALA A 67 -20.90 -12.82 -8.80
N ALA A 68 -21.34 -12.50 -10.01
CA ALA A 68 -22.69 -12.23 -10.46
C ALA A 68 -23.80 -13.13 -9.90
#